data_AF-A0A8H7PL04-F1
#
_entry.id   AF-A0A8H7PL04-F1
#
_cell.length_a   1.000
_cell.length_b   1.000
_cell.length_c   1.000
_cell.angle_alpha   90.00
_cell.angle_beta   90.00
_cell.angle_gamma   90.00
#
_symmetry.space_group_name_H-M   'P 1'
#
loop_
_entity.id
_entity.type
_entity.pdbx_description
1 polymer ?
#
loop_
_entity_poly.entity_id
_entity_poly.type
_entity_poly.pdbx_seq_one_letter_code
_entity_poly.pdbx_strand_id
1 'polypeptide(L)'
;MVNAAETQIATSSAHEHVHGPDCKHDHAGESGSGEYQDRFLDGGNRIIAYDLLQAREKVNETDDPDAKRYFEAKELYRKGYELAMSIPPVLEGDVLDKHEEDIKTAAEDMVAAWVMDDKAAPMSERVLILGQQFEKVLLKNIPEEQQEGFFVKDSLLFSAWILLVGKQYDHCITTLTLALDTYNDLPVRMYFVRATCHLSNGDLDAGIADLKLCIEKEPTYPYPYSVLGSIYISNKNKEEAIKNFKLYLENGHADTADYTNSLYGLAFLTLDNKSEAAEYYEKGKKNEERFKDLYGSVPGLNDIKRRAILAHEPADKAKKMIAAAMPPVQPNAKIERLIEAGILGRPKSYPPSPEQCSECGSKHRQGEPGKSLLSCGACQSIWYCSRDCQKANYRKGHKAACASLKKAITA
;
A
#
# COMPACT_ATOMS: atom_id res chain seq x y z
N MET A 1 60.31 3.87 -35.53
CA MET A 1 59.08 3.93 -34.71
C MET A 1 58.24 5.07 -35.31
N VAL A 2 57.46 4.94 -36.40
CA VAL A 2 56.42 3.98 -36.82
C VAL A 2 55.42 3.75 -35.67
N ASN A 3 54.11 4.00 -35.79
CA ASN A 3 53.27 4.80 -36.71
C ASN A 3 51.86 4.86 -36.08
N ALA A 4 51.02 5.76 -36.60
CA ALA A 4 49.59 5.81 -36.35
C ALA A 4 48.83 4.55 -36.82
N ALA A 5 47.69 4.26 -36.19
CA ALA A 5 46.52 3.52 -36.72
C ALA A 5 45.36 3.73 -35.73
N GLU A 6 44.31 4.52 -35.99
CA GLU A 6 43.18 4.31 -36.90
C GLU A 6 42.55 2.91 -36.84
N THR A 7 41.36 2.80 -36.23
CA THR A 7 40.23 1.91 -36.61
C THR A 7 39.15 1.97 -35.52
N GLN A 8 37.83 2.02 -35.76
CA GLN A 8 37.01 2.32 -36.93
C GLN A 8 35.60 2.56 -36.35
N ILE A 9 34.94 3.63 -36.81
CA ILE A 9 33.50 3.82 -36.66
C ILE A 9 32.84 2.70 -37.46
N ALA A 10 32.09 1.82 -36.80
CA ALA A 10 31.21 0.89 -37.48
C ALA A 10 29.88 1.60 -37.76
N THR A 11 29.81 2.25 -38.92
CA THR A 11 28.57 2.52 -39.63
C THR A 11 27.98 1.18 -40.07
N SER A 12 26.92 0.70 -39.42
CA SER A 12 26.01 -0.24 -40.08
C SER A 12 24.79 0.54 -40.54
N SER A 13 24.85 0.88 -41.83
CA SER A 13 23.77 1.27 -42.74
C SER A 13 22.39 1.40 -42.13
N ALA A 14 21.86 2.63 -42.20
CA ALA A 14 20.43 2.84 -42.35
C ALA A 14 19.91 1.90 -43.43
N HIS A 15 19.18 0.87 -43.04
CA HIS A 15 18.24 0.25 -43.96
C HIS A 15 17.09 1.23 -44.10
N GLU A 16 17.23 2.15 -45.05
CA GLU A 16 16.10 2.76 -45.72
C GLU A 16 15.22 1.61 -46.23
N HIS A 17 14.12 1.36 -45.54
CA HIS A 17 13.08 0.50 -46.07
C HIS A 17 12.41 1.26 -47.22
N VAL A 18 12.90 1.01 -48.44
CA VAL A 18 12.23 1.40 -49.67
C VAL A 18 10.89 0.67 -49.71
N HIS A 19 9.80 1.42 -49.61
CA HIS A 19 8.45 0.88 -49.77
C HIS A 19 8.25 0.41 -51.21
N GLY A 20 8.23 -0.91 -51.42
CA GLY A 20 7.67 -1.49 -52.63
C GLY A 20 6.14 -1.37 -52.63
N PRO A 21 5.46 -1.40 -53.80
CA PRO A 21 4.03 -1.08 -53.94
C PRO A 21 3.04 -2.01 -53.20
N ASP A 22 3.51 -3.04 -52.48
CA ASP A 22 2.66 -4.10 -51.88
C ASP A 22 2.95 -4.37 -50.40
N CYS A 23 3.51 -3.41 -49.65
CA CYS A 23 3.71 -3.56 -48.22
C CYS A 23 2.39 -3.39 -47.44
N LYS A 24 1.67 -4.49 -47.18
CA LYS A 24 0.54 -4.55 -46.24
C LYS A 24 1.06 -4.75 -44.82
N HIS A 25 1.34 -3.64 -44.12
CA HIS A 25 1.41 -3.65 -42.67
C HIS A 25 0.20 -2.90 -42.14
N ASP A 26 -0.60 -3.63 -41.36
CA ASP A 26 -1.77 -3.10 -40.69
C ASP A 26 -1.33 -1.99 -39.73
N HIS A 27 -1.63 -0.75 -40.11
CA HIS A 27 -1.86 0.31 -39.14
C HIS A 27 -3.08 -0.10 -38.34
N ALA A 28 -2.88 -0.79 -37.22
CA ALA A 28 -3.90 -0.91 -36.19
C ALA A 28 -4.08 0.48 -35.56
N GLY A 29 -4.87 1.31 -36.22
CA GLY A 29 -5.55 2.41 -35.56
C GLY A 29 -6.47 1.79 -34.51
N GLU A 30 -6.13 2.00 -33.24
CA GLU A 30 -7.12 1.87 -32.18
C GLU A 30 -7.94 3.16 -32.12
N SER A 31 -8.83 3.31 -33.10
CA SER A 31 -10.12 3.96 -32.86
C SER A 31 -10.95 2.97 -32.05
N GLY A 32 -10.67 2.90 -30.74
CA GLY A 32 -11.46 2.19 -29.76
C GLY A 32 -11.92 3.20 -28.72
N SER A 33 -13.17 3.63 -28.81
CA SER A 33 -13.87 4.44 -27.81
C SER A 33 -14.14 3.65 -26.53
N GLY A 34 -13.09 3.12 -25.90
CA GLY A 34 -13.14 2.59 -24.54
C GLY A 34 -12.75 3.70 -23.59
N GLU A 35 -13.63 4.06 -22.66
CA GLU A 35 -13.28 4.95 -21.55
C GLU A 35 -12.04 4.38 -20.82
N TYR A 36 -11.02 5.22 -20.59
CA TYR A 36 -9.84 4.83 -19.81
C TYR A 36 -10.28 4.29 -18.45
N GLN A 37 -9.91 3.04 -18.14
CA GLN A 37 -10.22 2.42 -16.87
C GLN A 37 -8.96 2.32 -16.02
N ASP A 38 -8.93 3.08 -14.93
CA ASP A 38 -7.78 3.13 -14.04
C ASP A 38 -7.57 1.83 -13.23
N ARG A 39 -6.30 1.58 -12.86
CA ARG A 39 -5.87 0.39 -12.10
C ARG A 39 -5.12 0.78 -10.84
N PHE A 40 -5.68 0.46 -9.68
CA PHE A 40 -5.03 0.64 -8.39
C PHE A 40 -3.91 -0.39 -8.16
N LEU A 41 -2.80 0.06 -7.56
CA LEU A 41 -1.68 -0.81 -7.21
C LEU A 41 -2.03 -1.76 -6.05
N ASP A 42 -1.34 -2.90 -5.97
CA ASP A 42 -1.53 -3.88 -4.90
C ASP A 42 -1.31 -3.24 -3.52
N GLY A 43 -2.34 -3.28 -2.68
CA GLY A 43 -2.38 -2.59 -1.40
C GLY A 43 -3.23 -1.31 -1.38
N GLY A 44 -3.63 -0.77 -2.53
CA GLY A 44 -4.61 0.33 -2.64
C GLY A 44 -6.04 -0.08 -2.25
N ASN A 45 -6.36 -1.37 -2.32
CA ASN A 45 -7.65 -1.95 -1.94
C ASN A 45 -7.65 -2.52 -0.50
N ARG A 46 -6.90 -1.90 0.42
CA ARG A 46 -6.94 -2.29 1.84
C ARG A 46 -8.24 -1.81 2.46
N ILE A 47 -8.87 -2.65 3.27
CA ILE A 47 -10.02 -2.24 4.07
C ILE A 47 -9.51 -1.27 5.13
N ILE A 48 -9.80 0.02 4.96
CA ILE A 48 -9.50 1.04 5.97
C ILE A 48 -10.60 1.00 7.04
N ALA A 49 -10.21 1.06 8.30
CA ALA A 49 -11.16 0.98 9.41
C ALA A 49 -12.23 2.07 9.32
N TYR A 50 -11.85 3.31 9.03
CA TYR A 50 -12.78 4.43 8.92
C TYR A 50 -13.81 4.27 7.80
N ASP A 51 -13.48 3.59 6.68
CA ASP A 51 -14.49 3.25 5.66
C ASP A 51 -15.58 2.33 6.21
N LEU A 52 -15.24 1.45 7.16
CA LEU A 52 -16.21 0.59 7.83
C LEU A 52 -17.14 1.39 8.75
N LEU A 53 -16.68 2.47 9.37
CA LEU A 53 -17.57 3.37 10.13
C LEU A 53 -18.62 3.99 9.22
N GLN A 54 -18.18 4.51 8.06
CA GLN A 54 -19.09 5.10 7.08
C GLN A 54 -20.08 4.07 6.54
N ALA A 55 -19.61 2.89 6.14
CA ALA A 55 -20.46 1.82 5.63
C ALA A 55 -21.47 1.27 6.66
N ARG A 56 -21.25 1.55 7.95
CA ARG A 56 -22.12 1.14 9.06
C ARG A 56 -22.95 2.30 9.61
N GLU A 57 -22.83 3.49 9.03
CA GLU A 57 -23.52 4.71 9.49
C GLU A 57 -23.15 5.12 10.93
N LYS A 58 -21.95 4.74 11.38
CA LYS A 58 -21.45 4.94 12.76
C LYS A 58 -20.42 6.07 12.90
N VAL A 59 -20.20 6.87 11.87
CA VAL A 59 -19.21 7.97 11.90
C VAL A 59 -19.49 8.94 13.06
N ASN A 60 -20.77 9.21 13.36
CA ASN A 60 -21.17 10.10 14.44
C ASN A 60 -21.18 9.43 15.83
N GLU A 61 -20.88 8.14 15.92
CA GLU A 61 -20.80 7.41 17.19
C GLU A 61 -19.39 7.46 17.79
N THR A 62 -18.41 8.08 17.12
CA THR A 62 -17.03 8.26 17.59
C THR A 62 -16.63 9.73 17.52
N ASP A 63 -15.81 10.16 18.47
CA ASP A 63 -15.17 11.47 18.52
C ASP A 63 -13.68 11.42 18.14
N ASP A 64 -13.24 10.31 17.52
CA ASP A 64 -11.87 10.15 17.04
C ASP A 64 -11.50 11.26 16.03
N PRO A 65 -10.55 12.16 16.37
CA PRO A 65 -10.13 13.23 15.46
C PRO A 65 -9.51 12.68 14.17
N ASP A 66 -8.93 11.48 14.21
CA ASP A 66 -8.31 10.85 13.05
C ASP A 66 -9.37 10.34 12.06
N ALA A 67 -10.56 9.96 12.52
CA ALA A 67 -11.67 9.63 11.63
C ALA A 67 -12.08 10.85 10.80
N LYS A 68 -12.20 12.03 11.45
CA LYS A 68 -12.49 13.29 10.75
C LYS A 68 -11.38 13.64 9.74
N ARG A 69 -10.12 13.60 10.17
CA ARG A 69 -8.96 13.87 9.31
C ARG A 69 -8.95 12.95 8.09
N TYR A 70 -9.24 11.66 8.29
CA TYR A 70 -9.30 10.67 7.21
C TYR A 70 -10.36 11.03 6.17
N PHE A 71 -11.58 11.39 6.58
CA PHE A 71 -12.64 11.75 5.63
C PHE A 71 -12.36 13.06 4.88
N GLU A 72 -11.76 14.04 5.55
CA GLU A 72 -11.31 15.28 4.91
C GLU A 72 -10.22 15.01 3.87
N ALA A 73 -9.22 14.20 4.22
CA ALA A 73 -8.17 13.76 3.30
C ALA A 73 -8.75 12.97 2.11
N LYS A 74 -9.72 12.08 2.37
CA LYS A 74 -10.36 11.26 1.34
C LYS A 74 -11.15 12.10 0.34
N GLU A 75 -11.86 13.12 0.81
CA GLU A 75 -12.58 14.04 -0.05
C GLU A 75 -11.64 14.91 -0.88
N LEU A 76 -10.55 15.39 -0.28
CA LEU A 76 -9.51 16.14 -1.00
C LEU A 76 -8.83 15.28 -2.07
N TYR A 77 -8.47 14.03 -1.73
CA TYR A 77 -7.95 13.07 -2.68
C TYR A 77 -8.92 12.83 -3.84
N ARG A 78 -10.22 12.65 -3.55
CA ARG A 78 -11.26 12.43 -4.56
C ARG A 78 -11.35 13.61 -5.52
N LYS A 79 -11.32 14.84 -5.02
CA LYS A 79 -11.32 16.06 -5.84
C LYS A 79 -10.13 16.10 -6.80
N GLY A 80 -8.91 15.90 -6.28
CA GLY A 80 -7.70 15.87 -7.11
C GLY A 80 -7.71 14.72 -8.11
N TYR A 81 -8.19 13.54 -7.71
CA TYR A 81 -8.28 12.35 -8.55
C TYR A 81 -9.32 12.52 -9.68
N GLU A 82 -10.49 13.11 -9.41
CA GLU A 82 -11.49 13.41 -10.45
C GLU A 82 -10.97 14.43 -11.46
N LEU A 83 -10.25 15.45 -11.00
CA LEU A 83 -9.59 16.40 -11.89
C LEU A 83 -8.53 15.70 -12.76
N ALA A 84 -7.69 14.85 -12.14
CA ALA A 84 -6.74 14.01 -12.85
C ALA A 84 -7.43 13.15 -13.93
N MET A 85 -8.54 12.51 -13.61
CA MET A 85 -9.29 11.68 -14.56
C MET A 85 -9.87 12.48 -15.74
N SER A 86 -10.06 13.80 -15.60
CA SER A 86 -10.50 14.65 -16.71
C SER A 86 -9.37 15.08 -17.67
N ILE A 87 -8.12 14.96 -17.23
CA ILE A 87 -6.92 15.25 -18.04
C ILE A 87 -6.52 14.00 -18.82
N PRO A 88 -6.28 14.10 -20.15
CA PRO A 88 -5.80 12.97 -20.94
C PRO A 88 -4.50 12.38 -20.34
N PRO A 89 -4.40 11.04 -20.17
CA PRO A 89 -3.27 10.39 -19.48
C PRO A 89 -2.05 10.21 -20.41
N VAL A 90 -1.60 11.31 -21.00
CA VAL A 90 -0.52 11.36 -21.98
C VAL A 90 0.51 12.41 -21.59
N LEU A 91 1.69 12.37 -22.22
CA LEU A 91 2.83 13.23 -21.88
C LEU A 91 3.21 14.19 -23.02
N GLU A 92 2.36 14.36 -24.04
CA GLU A 92 2.63 15.29 -25.14
C GLU A 92 2.54 16.76 -24.68
N GLY A 93 3.49 17.58 -25.13
CA GLY A 93 3.66 18.96 -24.66
C GLY A 93 2.44 19.86 -24.90
N ASP A 94 1.72 19.70 -26.01
CA ASP A 94 0.51 20.47 -26.31
C ASP A 94 -0.65 20.16 -25.35
N VAL A 95 -0.78 18.89 -24.94
CA VAL A 95 -1.75 18.46 -23.93
C VAL A 95 -1.35 18.98 -22.55
N LEU A 96 -0.06 18.87 -22.18
CA LEU A 96 0.45 19.37 -20.91
C LEU A 96 0.26 20.88 -20.78
N ASP A 97 0.51 21.64 -21.86
CA ASP A 97 0.34 23.08 -21.89
C ASP A 97 -1.12 23.50 -21.70
N LYS A 98 -2.05 22.77 -22.31
CA LYS A 98 -3.49 23.03 -22.19
C LYS A 98 -4.02 22.76 -20.78
N HIS A 99 -3.45 21.78 -20.09
CA HIS A 99 -3.89 21.30 -18.78
C HIS A 99 -2.92 21.65 -17.64
N GLU A 100 -2.00 22.59 -17.86
CA GLU A 100 -0.90 22.90 -16.93
C GLU A 100 -1.41 23.18 -15.50
N GLU A 101 -2.40 24.05 -15.36
CA GLU A 101 -2.95 24.42 -14.05
C GLU A 101 -3.80 23.29 -13.43
N ASP A 102 -4.51 22.51 -14.25
CA ASP A 102 -5.29 21.37 -13.78
C ASP A 102 -4.37 20.26 -13.25
N ILE A 103 -3.24 20.02 -13.92
CA ILE A 103 -2.22 19.04 -13.51
C ILE A 103 -1.62 19.44 -12.17
N LYS A 104 -1.20 20.71 -12.01
CA LYS A 104 -0.67 21.23 -10.74
C LYS A 104 -1.70 21.10 -9.63
N THR A 105 -2.92 21.58 -9.85
CA THR A 105 -4.00 21.54 -8.85
C THR A 105 -4.34 20.11 -8.44
N ALA A 106 -4.45 19.19 -9.40
CA ALA A 106 -4.72 17.78 -9.11
C ALA A 106 -3.58 17.15 -8.30
N ALA A 107 -2.33 17.40 -8.68
CA ALA A 107 -1.17 16.87 -7.98
C ALA A 107 -1.07 17.41 -6.55
N GLU A 108 -1.22 18.72 -6.37
CA GLU A 108 -1.16 19.40 -5.07
C GLU A 108 -2.29 18.93 -4.13
N ASP A 109 -3.54 18.84 -4.61
CA ASP A 109 -4.67 18.32 -3.82
C ASP A 109 -4.39 16.87 -3.36
N MET A 110 -3.89 16.01 -4.25
CA MET A 110 -3.63 14.61 -3.93
C MET A 110 -2.44 14.43 -2.98
N VAL A 111 -1.38 15.24 -3.14
CA VAL A 111 -0.25 15.29 -2.21
C VAL A 111 -0.69 15.79 -0.85
N ALA A 112 -1.48 16.86 -0.79
CA ALA A 112 -2.01 17.38 0.46
C ALA A 112 -2.87 16.33 1.19
N ALA A 113 -3.71 15.59 0.46
CA ALA A 113 -4.45 14.47 1.02
C ALA A 113 -3.55 13.37 1.59
N TRP A 114 -2.50 12.96 0.88
CA TRP A 114 -1.53 11.98 1.36
C TRP A 114 -0.77 12.45 2.61
N VAL A 115 -0.39 13.73 2.65
CA VAL A 115 0.26 14.37 3.80
C VAL A 115 -0.65 14.36 5.02
N MET A 116 -1.95 14.61 4.84
CA MET A 116 -2.97 14.52 5.91
C MET A 116 -3.15 13.09 6.41
N ASP A 117 -3.42 12.14 5.51
CA ASP A 117 -3.57 10.72 5.84
C ASP A 117 -3.27 9.83 4.63
N ASP A 118 -2.22 9.00 4.72
CA ASP A 118 -1.82 8.07 3.67
C ASP A 118 -2.89 7.01 3.36
N LYS A 119 -3.71 6.66 4.36
CA LYS A 119 -4.78 5.67 4.20
C LYS A 119 -5.87 6.17 3.25
N ALA A 120 -6.02 7.49 3.11
CA ALA A 120 -7.00 8.13 2.25
C ALA A 120 -6.50 8.32 0.80
N ALA A 121 -5.20 8.11 0.56
CA ALA A 121 -4.54 8.39 -0.71
C ALA A 121 -3.99 7.10 -1.36
N PRO A 122 -4.86 6.26 -1.95
CA PRO A 122 -4.42 5.07 -2.67
C PRO A 122 -3.62 5.45 -3.91
N MET A 123 -2.70 4.57 -4.32
CA MET A 123 -1.92 4.76 -5.54
C MET A 123 -2.53 3.98 -6.70
N SER A 124 -2.58 4.58 -7.88
CA SER A 124 -3.04 3.95 -9.12
C SER A 124 -2.18 4.32 -10.32
N GLU A 125 -2.39 3.64 -11.44
CA GLU A 125 -1.76 3.96 -12.73
C GLU A 125 -2.00 5.42 -13.11
N ARG A 126 -3.23 5.94 -12.95
CA ARG A 126 -3.53 7.35 -13.22
C ARG A 126 -2.72 8.29 -12.35
N VAL A 127 -2.56 7.98 -11.06
CA VAL A 127 -1.78 8.81 -10.13
C VAL A 127 -0.30 8.82 -10.49
N LEU A 128 0.26 7.69 -10.93
CA LEU A 128 1.64 7.62 -11.43
C LEU A 128 1.83 8.48 -12.68
N ILE A 129 0.88 8.43 -13.62
CA ILE A 129 0.90 9.27 -14.82
C ILE A 129 0.80 10.74 -14.43
N LEU A 130 -0.06 11.08 -13.45
CA LEU A 130 -0.17 12.46 -12.94
C LEU A 130 1.17 12.95 -12.39
N GLY A 131 1.90 12.12 -11.65
CA GLY A 131 3.24 12.46 -11.16
C GLY A 131 4.21 12.81 -12.28
N GLN A 132 4.21 12.04 -13.38
CA GLN A 132 5.03 12.32 -14.57
C GLN A 132 4.61 13.60 -15.30
N GLN A 133 3.30 13.83 -15.42
CA GLN A 133 2.75 15.07 -15.98
C GLN A 133 3.17 16.28 -15.15
N PHE A 134 3.05 16.16 -13.83
CA PHE A 134 3.39 17.22 -12.88
C PHE A 134 4.87 17.59 -12.93
N GLU A 135 5.76 16.59 -12.92
CA GLU A 135 7.20 16.81 -13.07
C GLU A 135 7.54 17.55 -14.38
N LYS A 136 6.98 17.10 -15.52
CA LYS A 136 7.20 17.76 -16.81
C LYS A 136 6.71 19.19 -16.84
N VAL A 137 5.53 19.44 -16.26
CA VAL A 137 4.94 20.79 -16.15
C VAL A 137 5.84 21.70 -15.32
N LEU A 138 6.36 21.23 -14.19
CA LEU A 138 7.24 22.01 -13.32
C LEU A 138 8.57 22.35 -13.97
N LEU A 139 9.15 21.43 -14.74
CA LEU A 139 10.46 21.59 -15.37
C LEU A 139 10.42 22.32 -16.73
N LYS A 140 9.23 22.53 -17.32
CA LYS A 140 9.03 23.10 -18.66
C LYS A 140 9.85 24.35 -18.96
N ASN A 141 9.91 25.28 -18.00
CA ASN A 141 10.60 26.57 -18.16
C ASN A 141 11.97 26.62 -17.44
N ILE A 142 12.46 25.47 -16.97
CA ILE A 142 13.73 25.35 -16.27
C ILE A 142 14.79 24.87 -17.28
N PRO A 143 15.91 25.60 -17.47
CA PRO A 143 17.00 25.15 -18.34
C PRO A 143 17.50 23.77 -17.93
N GLU A 144 17.83 22.88 -18.89
CA GLU A 144 18.23 21.48 -18.60
C GLU A 144 19.36 21.38 -17.56
N GLU A 145 20.34 22.28 -17.64
CA GLU A 145 21.47 22.37 -16.69
C GLU A 145 21.06 22.71 -15.24
N GLN A 146 19.84 23.24 -15.06
CA GLN A 146 19.26 23.64 -13.77
C GLN A 146 18.11 22.73 -13.33
N GLN A 147 17.69 21.78 -14.17
CA GLN A 147 16.64 20.83 -13.81
C GLN A 147 17.16 19.86 -12.74
N GLU A 148 18.43 19.47 -12.82
CA GLU A 148 19.09 18.68 -11.78
C GLU A 148 19.21 19.52 -10.50
N GLY A 149 18.44 19.15 -9.47
CA GLY A 149 18.37 19.90 -8.21
C GLY A 149 17.18 20.86 -8.10
N PHE A 150 16.36 21.00 -9.14
CA PHE A 150 15.12 21.78 -9.04
C PHE A 150 14.04 20.97 -8.33
N PHE A 151 13.72 21.37 -7.10
CA PHE A 151 12.71 20.72 -6.28
C PHE A 151 11.73 21.73 -5.74
N VAL A 152 10.44 21.41 -5.86
CA VAL A 152 9.35 22.10 -5.17
C VAL A 152 8.74 21.15 -4.15
N LYS A 153 8.16 21.71 -3.09
CA LYS A 153 7.64 20.98 -1.92
C LYS A 153 6.75 19.81 -2.33
N ASP A 154 5.72 20.09 -3.14
CA ASP A 154 4.74 19.07 -3.50
C ASP A 154 5.33 18.02 -4.45
N SER A 155 6.32 18.36 -5.27
CA SER A 155 7.03 17.38 -6.12
C SER A 155 7.87 16.40 -5.30
N LEU A 156 8.57 16.89 -4.26
CA LEU A 156 9.29 16.01 -3.33
C LEU A 156 8.35 15.10 -2.57
N LEU A 157 7.22 15.64 -2.09
CA LEU A 157 6.24 14.86 -1.34
C LEU A 157 5.50 13.84 -2.22
N PHE A 158 5.18 14.19 -3.46
CA PHE A 158 4.63 13.23 -4.45
C PHE A 158 5.65 12.11 -4.72
N SER A 159 6.91 12.47 -4.95
CA SER A 159 7.98 11.49 -5.15
C SER A 159 8.12 10.57 -3.93
N ALA A 160 8.14 11.13 -2.71
CA ALA A 160 8.19 10.37 -1.47
C ALA A 160 7.00 9.41 -1.33
N TRP A 161 5.79 9.85 -1.68
CA TRP A 161 4.58 9.02 -1.70
C TRP A 161 4.70 7.84 -2.66
N ILE A 162 5.13 8.08 -3.91
CA ILE A 162 5.35 7.02 -4.91
C ILE A 162 6.40 6.02 -4.42
N LEU A 163 7.53 6.51 -3.90
CA LEU A 163 8.63 5.68 -3.40
C LEU A 163 8.21 4.85 -2.19
N LEU A 164 7.44 5.43 -1.26
CA LEU A 164 6.89 4.73 -0.10
C LEU A 164 5.99 3.56 -0.53
N VAL A 165 5.05 3.79 -1.46
CA VAL A 165 4.15 2.76 -1.97
C VAL A 165 4.93 1.69 -2.75
N GLY A 166 5.93 2.12 -3.54
CA GLY A 166 6.86 1.25 -4.24
C GLY A 166 7.84 0.49 -3.34
N LYS A 167 7.82 0.75 -2.02
CA LYS A 167 8.74 0.17 -1.02
C LYS A 167 10.22 0.45 -1.31
N GLN A 168 10.50 1.53 -2.04
CA GLN A 168 11.86 2.00 -2.30
C GLN A 168 12.32 2.85 -1.12
N TYR A 169 12.54 2.20 0.03
CA TYR A 169 12.72 2.89 1.31
C TYR A 169 13.95 3.80 1.34
N ASP A 170 15.10 3.37 0.79
CA ASP A 170 16.32 4.20 0.74
C ASP A 170 16.11 5.52 -0.03
N HIS A 171 15.47 5.42 -1.20
CA HIS A 171 15.14 6.60 -2.01
C HIS A 171 14.11 7.47 -1.30
N CYS A 172 13.06 6.86 -0.72
CA CYS A 172 12.04 7.59 0.05
C CYS A 172 12.66 8.35 1.24
N ILE A 173 13.59 7.74 1.98
CA ILE A 173 14.33 8.37 3.08
C ILE A 173 15.12 9.58 2.56
N THR A 174 15.83 9.42 1.45
CA THR A 174 16.63 10.49 0.85
C THR A 174 15.73 11.66 0.43
N THR A 175 14.62 11.38 -0.25
CA THR A 175 13.64 12.39 -0.68
C THR A 175 12.98 13.09 0.50
N LEU A 176 12.58 12.35 1.54
CA LEU A 176 11.97 12.93 2.75
C LEU A 176 12.97 13.75 3.55
N THR A 177 14.24 13.34 3.61
CA THR A 177 15.29 14.12 4.27
C THR A 177 15.49 15.45 3.56
N LEU A 178 15.59 15.44 2.23
CA LEU A 178 15.67 16.66 1.44
C LEU A 178 14.44 17.57 1.68
N ALA A 179 13.24 17.01 1.69
CA ALA A 179 12.02 17.77 1.95
C ALA A 179 12.01 18.41 3.35
N LEU A 180 12.36 17.64 4.39
CA LEU A 180 12.40 18.09 5.79
C LEU A 180 13.51 19.11 6.06
N ASP A 181 14.65 19.02 5.37
CA ASP A 181 15.75 19.97 5.49
C ASP A 181 15.47 21.29 4.74
N THR A 182 14.66 21.22 3.67
CA THR A 182 14.34 22.38 2.82
C THR A 182 13.11 23.15 3.31
N TYR A 183 12.09 22.45 3.82
CA TYR A 183 10.79 23.03 4.16
C TYR A 183 10.47 22.86 5.64
N ASN A 184 10.47 23.98 6.37
CA ASN A 184 10.24 24.02 7.82
C ASN A 184 8.76 23.90 8.23
N ASP A 185 7.83 24.00 7.28
CA ASP A 185 6.38 23.99 7.49
C ASP A 185 5.75 22.59 7.33
N LEU A 186 6.55 21.54 7.13
CA LEU A 186 6.05 20.19 6.98
C LEU A 186 5.49 19.64 8.31
N PRO A 187 4.37 18.89 8.27
CA PRO A 187 3.76 18.35 9.48
C PRO A 187 4.64 17.29 10.13
N VAL A 188 4.52 17.13 11.46
CA VAL A 188 5.29 16.16 12.25
C VAL A 188 5.21 14.73 11.70
N ARG A 189 4.09 14.42 11.03
CA ARG A 189 3.84 13.15 10.36
C ARG A 189 4.89 12.80 9.30
N MET A 190 5.55 13.78 8.66
CA MET A 190 6.61 13.49 7.68
C MET A 190 7.83 12.83 8.32
N TYR A 191 8.17 13.19 9.56
CA TYR A 191 9.17 12.47 10.35
C TYR A 191 8.71 11.04 10.66
N PHE A 192 7.41 10.84 10.96
CA PHE A 192 6.86 9.50 11.21
C PHE A 192 6.87 8.61 9.96
N VAL A 193 6.60 9.18 8.78
CA VAL A 193 6.72 8.45 7.49
C VAL A 193 8.18 8.06 7.26
N ARG A 194 9.14 8.98 7.45
CA ARG A 194 10.57 8.67 7.32
C ARG A 194 11.03 7.61 8.33
N ALA A 195 10.56 7.68 9.58
CA ALA A 195 10.79 6.64 10.59
C ALA A 195 10.29 5.27 10.10
N THR A 196 9.10 5.21 9.51
CA THR A 196 8.53 3.98 8.96
C THR A 196 9.40 3.40 7.84
N CYS A 197 9.97 4.25 6.99
CA CYS A 197 10.93 3.82 5.97
C CYS A 197 12.21 3.26 6.60
N HIS A 198 12.82 3.96 7.56
CA HIS A 198 14.01 3.47 8.29
C HIS A 198 13.76 2.11 8.95
N LEU A 199 12.65 1.97 9.68
CA LEU A 199 12.28 0.71 10.33
C LEU A 199 12.05 -0.43 9.32
N SER A 200 11.46 -0.13 8.17
CA SER A 200 11.26 -1.11 7.10
C SER A 200 12.56 -1.52 6.42
N ASN A 201 13.58 -0.64 6.44
CA ASN A 201 14.93 -0.91 5.95
C ASN A 201 15.82 -1.64 6.97
N GLY A 202 15.35 -1.78 8.23
CA GLY A 202 16.12 -2.34 9.33
C GLY A 202 16.99 -1.34 10.09
N ASP A 203 16.94 -0.05 9.72
CA ASP A 203 17.68 1.04 10.36
C ASP A 203 17.00 1.48 11.66
N LEU A 204 17.06 0.61 12.67
CA LEU A 204 16.30 0.76 13.91
C LEU A 204 16.62 2.06 14.66
N ASP A 205 17.89 2.43 14.77
CA ASP A 205 18.33 3.62 15.51
C ASP A 205 17.84 4.91 14.86
N ALA A 206 17.93 5.00 13.52
CA ALA A 206 17.42 6.15 12.77
C ALA A 206 15.90 6.27 12.87
N GLY A 207 15.19 5.14 12.77
CA GLY A 207 13.74 5.10 12.98
C GLY A 207 13.35 5.58 14.39
N ILE A 208 14.02 5.10 15.44
CA ILE A 208 13.78 5.55 16.82
C ILE A 208 14.07 7.05 16.99
N ALA A 209 15.13 7.56 16.35
CA ALA A 209 15.47 8.98 16.41
C ALA A 209 14.34 9.86 15.83
N ASP A 210 13.81 9.50 14.67
CA ASP A 210 12.68 10.22 14.06
C ASP A 210 11.40 10.12 14.90
N LEU A 211 11.10 8.95 15.48
CA LEU A 211 9.95 8.79 16.39
C LEU A 211 10.06 9.68 17.63
N LYS A 212 11.26 9.80 18.21
CA LYS A 212 11.51 10.71 19.34
C LYS A 212 11.36 12.17 18.94
N LEU A 213 11.82 12.53 17.73
CA LEU A 213 11.63 13.88 17.20
C LEU A 213 10.14 14.20 16.96
N CYS A 214 9.34 13.22 16.54
CA CYS A 214 7.89 13.39 16.49
C CYS A 214 7.31 13.74 17.86
N ILE A 215 7.71 13.02 18.91
CA ILE A 215 7.24 13.24 20.29
C ILE A 215 7.70 14.61 20.81
N GLU A 216 8.92 15.03 20.48
CA GLU A 216 9.45 16.34 20.88
C GLU A 216 8.66 17.49 20.25
N LYS A 217 8.35 17.37 18.95
CA LYS A 217 7.63 18.40 18.20
C LYS A 217 6.14 18.43 18.52
N GLU A 218 5.52 17.28 18.69
CA GLU A 218 4.09 17.13 18.98
C GLU A 218 3.87 16.00 20.00
N PRO A 219 3.93 16.31 21.31
CA PRO A 219 3.78 15.29 22.36
C PRO A 219 2.42 14.59 22.36
N THR A 220 1.41 15.22 21.78
CA THR A 220 0.04 14.69 21.64
C THR A 220 -0.12 13.78 20.42
N TYR A 221 0.88 13.67 19.54
CA TYR A 221 0.83 12.76 18.40
C TYR A 221 1.06 11.33 18.89
N PRO A 222 0.04 10.43 18.89
CA PRO A 222 0.11 9.21 19.69
C PRO A 222 0.91 8.09 19.02
N TYR A 223 0.94 8.04 17.68
CA TYR A 223 1.50 6.93 16.90
C TYR A 223 2.97 6.59 17.21
N PRO A 224 3.89 7.55 17.44
CA PRO A 224 5.25 7.22 17.81
C PRO A 224 5.36 6.39 19.10
N TYR A 225 4.48 6.60 20.08
CA TYR A 225 4.50 5.84 21.33
C TYR A 225 4.13 4.36 21.11
N SER A 226 3.14 4.03 20.27
CA SER A 226 2.79 2.62 20.02
C SER A 226 3.90 1.89 19.26
N VAL A 227 4.54 2.56 18.30
CA VAL A 227 5.66 2.02 17.53
C VAL A 227 6.88 1.82 18.43
N LEU A 228 7.26 2.81 19.24
CA LEU A 228 8.34 2.68 20.23
C LEU A 228 8.05 1.56 21.24
N GLY A 229 6.82 1.46 21.74
CA GLY A 229 6.40 0.38 22.62
C GLY A 229 6.66 -1.00 22.00
N SER A 230 6.30 -1.18 20.73
CA SER A 230 6.50 -2.43 19.99
C SER A 230 7.98 -2.73 19.71
N ILE A 231 8.78 -1.70 19.40
CA ILE A 231 10.23 -1.79 19.24
C ILE A 231 10.87 -2.23 20.56
N TYR A 232 10.53 -1.60 21.68
CA TYR A 232 11.10 -1.94 22.98
C TYR A 232 10.70 -3.34 23.46
N ILE A 233 9.50 -3.84 23.13
CA ILE A 233 9.16 -5.26 23.31
C ILE A 233 10.15 -6.16 22.56
N SER A 234 10.40 -5.85 21.29
CA SER A 234 11.29 -6.65 20.44
C SER A 234 12.73 -6.63 20.94
N ASN A 235 13.16 -5.49 21.49
CA ASN A 235 14.46 -5.30 22.13
C ASN A 235 14.53 -5.82 23.57
N LYS A 236 13.47 -6.45 24.09
CA LYS A 236 13.36 -6.96 25.47
C LYS A 236 13.53 -5.87 26.55
N ASN A 237 13.33 -4.60 26.20
CA ASN A 237 13.30 -3.50 27.15
C ASN A 237 11.86 -3.29 27.63
N LYS A 238 11.49 -4.03 28.66
CA LYS A 238 10.11 -4.10 29.16
C LYS A 238 9.65 -2.77 29.77
N GLU A 239 10.52 -2.10 30.52
CA GLU A 239 10.20 -0.87 31.24
C GLU A 239 9.85 0.26 30.28
N GLU A 240 10.69 0.47 29.25
CA GLU A 240 10.42 1.49 28.22
C GLU A 240 9.20 1.12 27.37
N ALA A 241 8.96 -0.17 27.10
CA ALA A 241 7.76 -0.59 26.40
C ALA A 241 6.49 -0.23 27.19
N ILE A 242 6.45 -0.53 28.49
CA ILE A 242 5.33 -0.20 29.37
C ILE A 242 5.10 1.31 29.38
N LYS A 243 6.16 2.10 29.56
CA LYS A 243 6.08 3.56 29.57
C LYS A 243 5.45 4.10 28.29
N ASN A 244 5.93 3.64 27.13
CA ASN A 244 5.42 4.12 25.85
C ASN A 244 3.97 3.69 25.59
N PHE A 245 3.56 2.46 25.94
CA PHE A 245 2.14 2.09 25.82
C PHE A 245 1.23 2.87 26.77
N LYS A 246 1.69 3.23 27.99
CA LYS A 246 0.92 4.11 28.88
C LYS A 246 0.77 5.51 28.28
N LEU A 247 1.84 6.09 27.75
CA LEU A 247 1.79 7.37 27.02
C LEU A 247 0.88 7.31 25.79
N TYR A 248 0.85 6.17 25.08
CA TYR A 248 -0.10 5.96 24.00
C TYR A 248 -1.55 6.00 24.51
N LEU A 249 -1.87 5.33 25.62
CA LEU A 249 -3.23 5.34 26.17
C LEU A 249 -3.67 6.72 26.71
N GLU A 250 -2.72 7.58 27.07
CA GLU A 250 -2.98 8.95 27.51
C GLU A 250 -3.28 9.90 26.34
N ASN A 251 -2.64 9.69 25.18
CA ASN A 251 -2.72 10.60 24.03
C ASN A 251 -3.54 10.04 22.85
N GLY A 252 -3.72 8.73 22.79
CA GLY A 252 -4.39 8.02 21.71
C GLY A 252 -5.89 7.84 21.96
N HIS A 253 -6.66 7.77 20.88
CA HIS A 253 -8.11 7.67 20.96
C HIS A 253 -8.60 6.24 21.21
N ALA A 254 -9.58 6.07 22.11
CA ALA A 254 -10.05 4.77 22.58
C ALA A 254 -10.73 3.91 21.49
N ASP A 255 -11.26 4.53 20.44
CA ASP A 255 -11.91 3.84 19.32
C ASP A 255 -10.91 3.40 18.23
N THR A 256 -9.59 3.50 18.45
CA THR A 256 -8.57 3.03 17.51
C THR A 256 -8.13 1.59 17.81
N ALA A 257 -7.70 0.88 16.77
CA ALA A 257 -7.15 -0.48 16.93
C ALA A 257 -5.89 -0.50 17.81
N ASP A 258 -5.07 0.55 17.72
CA ASP A 258 -3.82 0.68 18.46
C ASP A 258 -4.04 0.93 19.95
N TYR A 259 -5.17 1.55 20.35
CA TYR A 259 -5.56 1.64 21.75
C TYR A 259 -5.86 0.27 22.34
N THR A 260 -6.66 -0.54 21.64
CA THR A 260 -6.91 -1.94 22.04
C THR A 260 -5.59 -2.73 22.11
N ASN A 261 -4.72 -2.59 21.11
CA ASN A 261 -3.43 -3.28 21.07
C ASN A 261 -2.51 -2.87 22.22
N SER A 262 -2.52 -1.58 22.60
CA SER A 262 -1.73 -1.06 23.71
C SER A 262 -2.21 -1.61 25.05
N LEU A 263 -3.52 -1.79 25.25
CA LEU A 263 -4.07 -2.47 26.43
C LEU A 263 -3.59 -3.93 26.52
N TYR A 264 -3.63 -4.68 25.42
CA TYR A 264 -3.07 -6.03 25.41
C TYR A 264 -1.55 -6.05 25.59
N GLY A 265 -0.85 -5.03 25.07
CA GLY A 265 0.58 -4.83 25.30
C GLY A 265 0.92 -4.68 26.76
N LEU A 266 0.19 -3.82 27.47
CA LEU A 266 0.36 -3.65 28.91
C LEU A 266 0.01 -4.93 29.66
N ALA A 267 -1.09 -5.63 29.32
CA ALA A 267 -1.45 -6.90 29.93
C ALA A 267 -0.33 -7.95 29.82
N PHE A 268 0.28 -8.08 28.64
CA PHE A 268 1.40 -8.99 28.42
C PHE A 268 2.67 -8.53 29.14
N LEU A 269 2.95 -7.22 29.16
CA LEU A 269 4.18 -6.71 29.76
C LEU A 269 4.14 -6.73 31.28
N THR A 270 2.98 -6.58 31.92
CA THR A 270 2.86 -6.50 33.38
C THR A 270 2.57 -7.84 34.06
N LEU A 271 2.81 -8.98 33.40
CA LEU A 271 2.52 -10.32 33.94
C LEU A 271 3.16 -10.63 35.31
N ASP A 272 4.25 -9.96 35.68
CA ASP A 272 4.85 -10.07 37.02
C ASP A 272 3.89 -9.57 38.12
N ASN A 273 3.03 -8.61 37.79
CA ASN A 273 1.93 -8.13 38.61
C ASN A 273 0.59 -8.66 38.07
N LYS A 274 0.20 -9.85 38.52
CA LYS A 274 -1.00 -10.55 38.04
C LYS A 274 -2.29 -9.72 38.12
N SER A 275 -2.42 -8.85 39.13
CA SER A 275 -3.59 -7.99 39.28
C SER A 275 -3.65 -6.93 38.18
N GLU A 276 -2.53 -6.21 37.96
CA GLU A 276 -2.43 -5.18 36.93
C GLU A 276 -2.57 -5.76 35.52
N ALA A 277 -1.93 -6.91 35.26
CA ALA A 277 -2.04 -7.61 33.98
C ALA A 277 -3.50 -8.00 33.67
N ALA A 278 -4.21 -8.57 34.65
CA ALA A 278 -5.61 -8.96 34.50
C ALA A 278 -6.52 -7.75 34.25
N GLU A 279 -6.26 -6.62 34.92
CA GLU A 279 -7.00 -5.39 34.71
C GLU A 279 -6.85 -4.87 33.27
N TYR A 280 -5.62 -4.79 32.76
CA TYR A 280 -5.38 -4.37 31.37
C TYR A 280 -5.98 -5.33 30.36
N TYR A 281 -5.94 -6.64 30.63
CA TYR A 281 -6.52 -7.65 29.74
C TYR A 281 -8.05 -7.48 29.62
N GLU A 282 -8.76 -7.28 30.75
CA GLU A 282 -10.20 -7.04 30.73
C GLU A 282 -10.57 -5.69 30.09
N LYS A 283 -9.78 -4.64 30.32
CA LYS A 283 -9.92 -3.37 29.58
C LYS A 283 -9.78 -3.59 28.07
N GLY A 284 -8.78 -4.37 27.64
CA GLY A 284 -8.55 -4.71 26.23
C GLY A 284 -9.75 -5.42 25.59
N LYS A 285 -10.32 -6.41 26.27
CA LYS A 285 -11.53 -7.11 25.80
C LYS A 285 -12.74 -6.19 25.68
N LYS A 286 -13.00 -5.35 26.70
CA LYS A 286 -14.10 -4.38 26.67
C LYS A 286 -13.94 -3.39 25.51
N ASN A 287 -12.72 -2.91 25.30
CA ASN A 287 -12.43 -1.98 24.21
C ASN A 287 -12.54 -2.67 22.83
N GLU A 288 -12.19 -3.95 22.73
CA GLU A 288 -12.40 -4.75 21.51
C GLU A 288 -13.89 -4.94 21.17
N GLU A 289 -14.76 -5.09 22.18
CA GLU A 289 -16.21 -5.11 21.96
C GLU A 289 -16.72 -3.78 21.39
N ARG A 290 -16.24 -2.66 21.95
CA ARG A 290 -16.53 -1.31 21.44
C ARG A 290 -16.03 -1.14 19.99
N PHE A 291 -14.79 -1.53 19.71
CA PHE A 291 -14.23 -1.49 18.36
C PHE A 291 -15.06 -2.36 17.40
N LYS A 292 -15.46 -3.57 17.81
CA LYS A 292 -16.31 -4.44 16.99
C LYS A 292 -17.69 -3.84 16.73
N ASP A 293 -18.29 -3.17 17.71
CA ASP A 293 -19.57 -2.49 17.53
C ASP A 293 -19.47 -1.39 16.47
N LEU A 294 -18.45 -0.55 16.56
CA LEU A 294 -18.16 0.53 15.61
C LEU A 294 -17.84 0.00 14.21
N TYR A 295 -16.81 -0.83 14.09
CA TYR A 295 -16.21 -1.19 12.80
C TYR A 295 -16.73 -2.53 12.22
N GLY A 296 -17.48 -3.31 13.00
CA GLY A 296 -17.98 -4.63 12.59
C GLY A 296 -16.90 -5.72 12.53
N SER A 297 -15.68 -5.42 12.96
CA SER A 297 -14.55 -6.36 13.07
C SER A 297 -13.73 -6.06 14.31
N VAL A 298 -13.01 -7.04 14.83
CA VAL A 298 -12.05 -6.83 15.94
C VAL A 298 -10.70 -6.33 15.39
N PRO A 299 -9.88 -5.65 16.21
CA PRO A 299 -8.51 -5.34 15.84
C PRO A 299 -7.74 -6.60 15.46
N GLY A 300 -6.91 -6.49 14.41
CA GLY A 300 -6.14 -7.61 13.86
C GLY A 300 -5.26 -8.28 14.91
N LEU A 301 -5.06 -9.60 14.78
CA LEU A 301 -4.21 -10.34 15.69
C LEU A 301 -2.72 -10.08 15.41
N ASN A 302 -2.10 -9.21 16.20
CA ASN A 302 -0.65 -9.08 16.26
C ASN A 302 -0.03 -10.02 17.32
N ASP A 303 1.30 -10.10 17.37
CA ASP A 303 2.01 -10.97 18.31
C ASP A 303 1.75 -10.59 19.79
N ILE A 304 1.63 -9.28 20.06
CA ILE A 304 1.35 -8.74 21.39
C ILE A 304 0.00 -9.25 21.92
N LYS A 305 -1.08 -9.06 21.16
CA LYS A 305 -2.43 -9.54 21.46
C LYS A 305 -2.46 -11.07 21.59
N ARG A 306 -1.74 -11.79 20.71
CA ARG A 306 -1.62 -13.25 20.79
C ARG A 306 -1.01 -13.68 22.13
N ARG A 307 0.10 -13.07 22.55
CA ARG A 307 0.77 -13.40 23.81
C ARG A 307 -0.09 -13.07 25.02
N ALA A 308 -0.79 -11.93 25.00
CA ALA A 308 -1.75 -11.57 26.04
C ALA A 308 -2.87 -12.63 26.16
N ILE A 309 -3.48 -13.04 25.05
CA ILE A 309 -4.51 -14.10 25.04
C ILE A 309 -3.95 -15.41 25.62
N LEU A 310 -2.76 -15.84 25.20
CA LEU A 310 -2.14 -17.07 25.70
C LEU A 310 -1.80 -17.03 27.19
N ALA A 311 -1.49 -15.85 27.73
CA ALA A 311 -1.15 -15.67 29.14
C ALA A 311 -2.39 -15.61 30.06
N HIS A 312 -3.52 -15.13 29.55
CA HIS A 312 -4.72 -14.87 30.35
C HIS A 312 -5.85 -15.89 30.15
N GLU A 313 -5.87 -16.63 29.03
CA GLU A 313 -6.95 -17.56 28.70
C GLU A 313 -6.53 -19.03 28.82
N PRO A 314 -7.45 -19.92 29.24
CA PRO A 314 -7.22 -21.36 29.16
C PRO A 314 -6.87 -21.78 27.72
N ALA A 315 -5.98 -22.76 27.57
CA ALA A 315 -5.42 -23.15 26.28
C ALA A 315 -6.46 -23.39 25.17
N ASP A 316 -7.59 -24.03 25.49
CA ASP A 316 -8.65 -24.29 24.50
C ASP A 316 -9.40 -23.03 24.08
N LYS A 317 -9.63 -22.11 25.01
CA LYS A 317 -10.26 -20.82 24.72
C LYS A 317 -9.32 -19.91 23.95
N ALA A 318 -8.04 -19.85 24.36
CA ALA A 318 -7.00 -19.11 23.65
C ALA A 318 -6.89 -19.55 22.19
N LYS A 319 -6.84 -20.87 21.93
CA LYS A 319 -6.82 -21.45 20.57
C LYS A 319 -8.03 -21.00 19.74
N LYS A 320 -9.24 -21.05 20.31
CA LYS A 320 -10.46 -20.61 19.62
C LYS A 320 -10.44 -19.11 19.32
N MET A 321 -10.03 -18.28 20.27
CA MET A 321 -9.93 -16.83 20.09
C MET A 321 -8.90 -16.46 19.02
N ILE A 322 -7.72 -17.08 19.07
CA ILE A 322 -6.67 -16.88 18.06
C ILE A 322 -7.17 -17.32 16.68
N ALA A 323 -7.80 -18.50 16.58
CA ALA A 323 -8.34 -19.00 15.31
C ALA A 323 -9.45 -18.09 14.75
N ALA A 324 -10.29 -17.52 15.59
CA ALA A 324 -11.34 -16.58 15.19
C ALA A 324 -10.80 -15.20 14.77
N ALA A 325 -9.66 -14.78 15.33
CA ALA A 325 -9.01 -13.51 15.00
C ALA A 325 -8.02 -13.62 13.82
N MET A 326 -7.68 -14.83 13.38
CA MET A 326 -6.94 -15.06 12.15
C MET A 326 -7.86 -14.81 10.94
N PRO A 327 -7.40 -14.08 9.90
CA PRO A 327 -8.19 -13.94 8.68
C PRO A 327 -8.49 -15.34 8.12
N PRO A 328 -9.74 -15.63 7.72
CA PRO A 328 -10.09 -16.94 7.20
C PRO A 328 -9.23 -17.25 5.98
N VAL A 329 -8.64 -18.44 5.95
CA VAL A 329 -7.98 -18.98 4.76
C VAL A 329 -9.07 -19.47 3.80
N GLN A 330 -9.95 -18.59 3.31
CA GLN A 330 -10.91 -18.80 2.19
C GLN A 330 -11.49 -17.44 1.73
N PRO A 331 -11.94 -17.30 0.47
CA PRO A 331 -12.24 -16.01 -0.15
C PRO A 331 -13.25 -15.20 0.66
N ASN A 332 -12.84 -13.99 1.05
CA ASN A 332 -13.57 -13.11 1.95
C ASN A 332 -15.00 -12.83 1.48
N ALA A 333 -16.00 -13.36 2.19
CA ALA A 333 -17.39 -12.90 2.07
C ALA A 333 -17.53 -11.37 2.28
N LYS A 334 -16.58 -10.76 3.01
CA LYS A 334 -16.46 -9.30 3.16
C LYS A 334 -16.01 -8.61 1.87
N ILE A 335 -15.10 -9.21 1.11
CA ILE A 335 -14.66 -8.71 -0.20
C ILE A 335 -15.77 -8.92 -1.24
N GLU A 336 -16.49 -10.05 -1.20
CA GLU A 336 -17.66 -10.27 -2.05
C GLU A 336 -18.75 -9.21 -1.83
N ARG A 337 -19.09 -8.87 -0.58
CA ARG A 337 -20.05 -7.80 -0.27
C ARG A 337 -19.58 -6.42 -0.75
N LEU A 338 -18.28 -6.14 -0.71
CA LEU A 338 -17.71 -4.89 -1.21
C LEU A 338 -17.65 -4.86 -2.75
N ILE A 339 -17.47 -6.00 -3.41
CA ILE A 339 -17.56 -6.15 -4.87
C ILE A 339 -19.02 -6.03 -5.34
N GLU A 340 -19.97 -6.63 -4.63
CA GLU A 340 -21.41 -6.52 -4.88
C GLU A 340 -21.92 -5.09 -4.66
N ALA A 341 -21.37 -4.39 -3.66
CA ALA A 341 -21.64 -2.98 -3.39
C ALA A 341 -20.88 -2.00 -4.32
N GLY A 342 -20.06 -2.49 -5.26
CA GLY A 342 -19.30 -1.67 -6.21
C GLY A 342 -18.11 -0.90 -5.62
N ILE A 343 -17.73 -1.18 -4.38
CA ILE A 343 -16.62 -0.51 -3.65
C ILE A 343 -15.26 -1.08 -4.08
N LEU A 344 -15.20 -2.34 -4.52
CA LEU A 344 -13.98 -3.00 -5.02
C LEU A 344 -14.18 -3.60 -6.42
N GLY A 345 -13.18 -3.46 -7.29
CA GLY A 345 -13.12 -4.21 -8.54
C GLY A 345 -12.75 -5.68 -8.33
N ARG A 346 -13.30 -6.61 -9.12
CA ARG A 346 -12.92 -8.04 -9.06
C ARG A 346 -11.44 -8.22 -9.46
N PRO A 347 -10.58 -8.86 -8.65
CA PRO A 347 -9.22 -9.17 -9.07
C PRO A 347 -9.20 -10.20 -10.21
N LYS A 348 -8.46 -9.89 -11.28
CA LYS A 348 -8.26 -10.76 -12.44
C LYS A 348 -7.10 -11.72 -12.18
N SER A 349 -7.38 -12.85 -11.51
CA SER A 349 -6.50 -14.04 -11.32
C SER A 349 -5.17 -13.84 -10.56
N TYR A 350 -4.65 -14.92 -9.98
CA TYR A 350 -3.35 -14.95 -9.29
C TYR A 350 -2.22 -15.25 -10.29
N PRO A 351 -0.99 -14.74 -10.06
CA PRO A 351 0.14 -15.02 -10.94
C PRO A 351 0.42 -16.53 -11.06
N PRO A 352 0.88 -17.02 -12.23
CA PRO A 352 1.21 -18.42 -12.41
C PRO A 352 2.33 -18.88 -11.48
N SER A 353 2.10 -19.92 -10.69
CA SER A 353 3.11 -20.55 -9.84
C SER A 353 2.83 -22.05 -9.69
N PRO A 354 3.87 -22.92 -9.70
CA PRO A 354 3.70 -24.35 -9.41
C PRO A 354 3.12 -24.64 -8.03
N GLU A 355 3.23 -23.68 -7.12
CA GLU A 355 2.84 -23.78 -5.72
C GLU A 355 1.48 -23.15 -5.44
N GLN A 356 0.86 -22.50 -6.43
CA GLN A 356 -0.38 -21.75 -6.25
C GLN A 356 -1.32 -21.88 -7.44
N CYS A 357 -2.59 -22.20 -7.16
CA CYS A 357 -3.64 -22.20 -8.16
C CYS A 357 -3.86 -20.81 -8.74
N SER A 358 -3.71 -20.64 -10.05
CA SER A 358 -3.82 -19.34 -10.72
C SER A 358 -5.25 -18.78 -10.77
N GLU A 359 -6.26 -19.58 -10.42
CA GLU A 359 -7.65 -19.13 -10.30
C GLU A 359 -8.01 -18.66 -8.90
N CYS A 360 -7.71 -19.47 -7.88
CA CYS A 360 -8.23 -19.28 -6.53
C CYS A 360 -7.15 -19.10 -5.45
N GLY A 361 -5.88 -19.18 -5.82
CA GLY A 361 -4.77 -19.00 -4.89
C GLY A 361 -4.47 -20.19 -3.98
N SER A 362 -5.18 -21.32 -4.12
CA SER A 362 -4.96 -22.52 -3.30
C SER A 362 -3.57 -23.13 -3.52
N LYS A 363 -2.87 -23.48 -2.43
CA LYS A 363 -1.59 -24.19 -2.46
C LYS A 363 -1.71 -25.72 -2.52
N HIS A 364 -2.94 -26.23 -2.45
CA HIS A 364 -3.21 -27.67 -2.42
C HIS A 364 -4.27 -28.06 -3.45
N ARG A 365 -4.15 -29.28 -3.96
CA ARG A 365 -5.18 -29.88 -4.83
C ARG A 365 -6.47 -30.10 -4.04
N GLN A 366 -7.60 -29.73 -4.64
CA GLN A 366 -8.91 -29.85 -4.02
C GLN A 366 -9.26 -31.33 -3.80
N GLY A 367 -9.54 -31.71 -2.56
CA GLY A 367 -9.88 -33.08 -2.17
C GLY A 367 -8.69 -34.03 -1.98
N GLU A 368 -7.45 -33.60 -2.27
CA GLU A 368 -6.24 -34.42 -2.12
C GLU A 368 -5.07 -33.59 -1.53
N PRO A 369 -5.08 -33.29 -0.22
CA PRO A 369 -4.00 -32.56 0.44
C PRO A 369 -2.67 -33.33 0.33
N GLY A 370 -1.60 -32.67 -0.13
CA GLY A 370 -0.27 -33.28 -0.29
C GLY A 370 0.09 -33.71 -1.72
N LYS A 371 -0.87 -33.68 -2.66
CA LYS A 371 -0.57 -33.85 -4.09
C LYS A 371 -0.33 -32.51 -4.77
N SER A 372 0.55 -32.53 -5.79
CA SER A 372 0.86 -31.36 -6.61
C SER A 372 -0.35 -30.85 -7.40
N LEU A 373 -0.34 -29.55 -7.68
CA LEU A 373 -1.34 -28.89 -8.51
C LEU A 373 -1.36 -29.45 -9.93
N LEU A 374 -2.50 -29.35 -10.59
CA LEU A 374 -2.69 -29.76 -11.98
C LEU A 374 -2.13 -28.68 -12.91
N SER A 375 -1.13 -29.00 -13.73
CA SER A 375 -0.71 -28.10 -14.81
C SER A 375 -1.68 -28.15 -16.00
N CYS A 376 -1.78 -27.05 -16.75
CA CYS A 376 -2.52 -27.02 -18.00
C CYS A 376 -1.90 -27.98 -19.01
N GLY A 377 -2.68 -28.92 -19.56
CA GLY A 377 -2.16 -29.90 -20.51
C GLY A 377 -1.66 -29.32 -21.84
N ALA A 378 -1.99 -28.06 -22.17
CA ALA A 378 -1.61 -27.44 -23.44
C ALA A 378 -0.33 -26.61 -23.35
N CYS A 379 -0.24 -25.70 -22.36
CA CYS A 379 0.92 -24.84 -22.16
C CYS A 379 1.85 -25.31 -21.04
N GLN A 380 1.39 -26.13 -20.09
CA GLN A 380 2.14 -26.59 -18.91
C GLN A 380 2.69 -25.49 -17.98
N SER A 381 2.44 -24.20 -18.27
CA SER A 381 2.95 -23.04 -17.52
C SER A 381 1.97 -22.46 -16.50
N ILE A 382 0.78 -23.04 -16.34
CA ILE A 382 -0.25 -22.56 -15.41
C ILE A 382 -0.79 -23.73 -14.60
N TRP A 383 -0.99 -23.54 -13.29
CA TRP A 383 -1.35 -24.58 -12.33
C TRP A 383 -2.69 -24.34 -11.64
N TYR A 384 -3.41 -25.42 -11.34
CA TYR A 384 -4.78 -25.41 -10.83
C TYR A 384 -4.99 -26.42 -9.71
N CYS A 385 -5.78 -26.06 -8.71
CA CYS A 385 -6.16 -27.01 -7.64
C CYS A 385 -7.25 -27.99 -8.08
N SER A 386 -8.01 -27.68 -9.13
CA SER A 386 -9.08 -28.53 -9.66
C SER A 386 -9.37 -28.22 -11.14
N ARG A 387 -10.08 -29.14 -11.81
CA ARG A 387 -10.54 -28.92 -13.19
C ARG A 387 -11.53 -27.76 -13.31
N ASP A 388 -12.28 -27.46 -12.25
CA ASP A 388 -13.23 -26.35 -12.26
C ASP A 388 -12.50 -25.01 -12.19
N CYS A 389 -11.46 -24.91 -11.36
CA CYS A 389 -10.56 -23.76 -11.36
C CYS A 389 -9.87 -23.56 -12.72
N GLN A 390 -9.42 -24.65 -13.35
CA GLN A 390 -8.86 -24.59 -14.70
C GLN A 390 -9.86 -24.02 -15.72
N LYS A 391 -11.11 -24.50 -15.74
CA LYS A 391 -12.14 -24.01 -16.68
C LYS A 391 -12.51 -22.55 -16.43
N ALA A 392 -12.61 -22.14 -15.16
CA ALA A 392 -12.92 -20.76 -14.80
C ALA A 392 -11.82 -19.81 -15.27
N ASN A 393 -10.55 -20.13 -14.98
CA ASN A 393 -9.41 -19.32 -15.41
C ASN A 393 -9.24 -19.29 -16.93
N TYR A 394 -9.49 -20.42 -17.59
CA TYR A 394 -9.44 -20.54 -19.05
C TYR A 394 -10.41 -19.58 -19.73
N ARG A 395 -11.64 -19.45 -19.22
CA ARG A 395 -12.64 -18.51 -19.75
C ARG A 395 -12.30 -17.04 -19.43
N LYS A 396 -11.64 -16.78 -18.30
CA LYS A 396 -11.34 -15.42 -17.81
C LYS A 396 -10.15 -14.73 -18.50
N GLY A 397 -9.30 -15.47 -19.21
CA GLY A 397 -8.19 -14.85 -19.95
C GLY A 397 -7.08 -15.81 -20.36
N HIS A 398 -6.91 -16.94 -19.65
CA HIS A 398 -5.86 -17.90 -20.01
C HIS A 398 -6.03 -18.46 -21.42
N LYS A 399 -7.26 -18.60 -21.96
CA LYS A 399 -7.46 -19.06 -23.35
C LYS A 399 -6.68 -18.23 -24.38
N ALA A 400 -6.59 -16.91 -24.20
CA ALA A 400 -5.86 -16.03 -25.11
C ALA A 400 -4.34 -16.20 -24.96
N ALA A 401 -3.84 -16.36 -23.73
CA ALA A 401 -2.41 -16.48 -23.43
C ALA A 401 -1.82 -17.91 -23.65
N CYS A 402 -2.67 -18.95 -23.60
CA CYS A 402 -2.24 -20.35 -23.61
C CYS A 402 -1.41 -20.72 -24.87
N ALA A 403 -1.79 -20.20 -26.03
CA ALA A 403 -1.10 -20.48 -27.29
C ALA A 403 0.33 -19.90 -27.33
N SER A 404 0.51 -18.69 -26.79
CA SER A 404 1.81 -18.01 -26.72
C SER A 404 2.73 -18.69 -25.71
N LEU A 405 2.20 -19.07 -24.55
CA LEU A 405 2.95 -19.82 -23.52
C LEU A 405 3.43 -21.19 -24.00
N LYS A 406 2.62 -21.88 -24.82
CA LYS A 406 3.00 -23.16 -25.43
C LYS A 406 4.22 -23.02 -26.35
N LYS A 407 4.33 -21.94 -27.14
CA LYS A 407 5.45 -21.71 -28.06
C LYS A 407 6.77 -21.48 -27.31
N ALA A 408 6.72 -20.82 -26.16
CA ALA A 408 7.89 -20.50 -25.34
C ALA A 408 8.54 -21.72 -24.64
N ILE A 409 7.88 -22.87 -24.62
CA ILE A 409 8.42 -24.14 -24.06
C ILE A 409 8.98 -25.05 -25.16
N THR A 410 8.61 -24.82 -26.42
CA THR A 410 9.04 -25.61 -27.57
C THR A 410 10.15 -24.96 -28.40
N ALA A 411 10.50 -23.71 -28.08
CA ALA A 411 11.68 -23.00 -28.56
C ALA A 411 12.79 -23.14 -27.51
#